data_AF-I5B0B3-F1
#
_entry.id   AF-I5B0B3-F1
#
_cell.length_a   1.000
_cell.length_b   1.000
_cell.length_c   1.000
_cell.angle_alpha   90.00
_cell.angle_beta   90.00
_cell.angle_gamma   90.00
#
_symmetry.space_group_name_H-M   'P 1'
#
loop_
_entity.id
_entity.type
_entity.pdbx_description
1 polymer ?
#
loop_
_entity_poly.entity_id
_entity_poly.type
_entity_poly.pdbx_seq_one_letter_code
_entity_poly.pdbx_strand_id
1 'polypeptide(L)'
;MWENYRPRCNEWEGWGYANCLRKLGKSEKALDICREYYPLNKEFELGNNLYAWCIYETSVKLDLDQISDDESTFFKAVSAIEGLVDQKAHTPFSKAVLKTCEYLSKSKKSFPAETILNWLNRLSFDLISSEEYTFKDKNNKILSIPSEKEKYYMLKSKALERMGLYDDCIAICEDALKTIESFHYNDNIWLKRRLGLCYIKTGEYEKALIFLESVLKQKSEWFVNFDISRVYYHLDNMPDALKYSIQAALFKGQVGFKWELFFHMARIYKNLKMFDLAKDHTALAYKLRQDNNWNIPEELDDFTNLINLSLDNYGDTLSLHKKLFETWEQSLIDNSNFLKGTIKNILANGKAGFINQDDTNEDFYFSFRDSHIKTQNIKIGLKVLFLTKDSFDNKKQRKTIAAHNVRGCTDTNSNLK
;
A
#
# COMPACT_ATOMS: atom_id res chain seq x y z
N MET A 1 -18.61 28.63 -40.52
CA MET A 1 -17.49 28.70 -41.49
C MET A 1 -16.99 27.31 -41.83
N TRP A 2 -16.44 26.55 -40.88
CA TRP A 2 -15.91 25.20 -41.14
C TRP A 2 -16.87 24.25 -41.88
N GLU A 3 -18.12 24.13 -41.38
CA GLU A 3 -19.10 23.20 -41.95
C GLU A 3 -19.67 23.66 -43.30
N ASN A 4 -19.91 24.97 -43.46
CA ASN A 4 -20.66 25.51 -44.60
C ASN A 4 -19.76 26.11 -45.70
N TYR A 5 -18.47 26.33 -45.41
CA TYR A 5 -17.52 27.00 -46.32
C TYR A 5 -16.13 26.35 -46.29
N ARG A 6 -16.07 25.02 -46.14
CA ARG A 6 -14.81 24.24 -45.98
C ARG A 6 -13.70 24.57 -46.99
N PRO A 7 -13.96 24.79 -48.30
CA PRO A 7 -12.91 25.13 -49.27
C PRO A 7 -12.20 26.47 -49.02
N ARG A 8 -12.77 27.34 -48.17
CA ARG A 8 -12.18 28.64 -47.79
C ARG A 8 -11.47 28.58 -46.44
N CYS A 9 -11.43 27.42 -45.80
CA CYS A 9 -10.87 27.25 -44.46
C CYS A 9 -9.48 26.60 -44.51
N ASN A 10 -8.56 27.11 -43.71
CA ASN A 10 -7.25 26.55 -43.45
C ASN A 10 -7.20 25.92 -42.03
N GLU A 11 -6.02 25.55 -41.55
CA GLU A 11 -5.83 24.93 -40.24
C GLU A 11 -6.36 25.77 -39.06
N TRP A 12 -6.38 27.10 -39.18
CA TRP A 12 -6.82 28.00 -38.12
C TRP A 12 -8.33 27.98 -37.89
N GLU A 13 -9.14 27.97 -38.96
CA GLU A 13 -10.59 27.82 -38.80
C GLU A 13 -10.96 26.45 -38.21
N GLY A 14 -10.21 25.41 -38.56
CA GLY A 14 -10.41 24.05 -38.06
C GLY A 14 -10.07 23.94 -36.59
N TRP A 15 -8.89 24.44 -36.21
CA TRP A 15 -8.47 24.51 -34.83
C TRP A 15 -9.40 25.34 -33.97
N GLY A 16 -9.82 26.52 -34.46
CA GLY A 16 -10.77 27.38 -33.74
C GLY A 16 -12.09 26.67 -33.48
N TYR A 17 -12.61 25.96 -34.48
CA TYR A 17 -13.86 25.19 -34.33
C TYR A 17 -13.70 24.01 -33.36
N ALA A 18 -12.66 23.20 -33.54
CA ALA A 18 -12.35 22.07 -32.65
C ALA A 18 -12.14 22.52 -31.20
N ASN A 19 -11.47 23.66 -30.97
CA ASN A 19 -11.22 24.19 -29.64
C ASN A 19 -12.54 24.59 -28.94
N CYS A 20 -13.45 25.22 -29.68
CA CYS A 20 -14.80 25.51 -29.19
C CYS A 20 -15.58 24.24 -28.84
N LEU A 21 -15.55 23.23 -29.71
CA LEU A 21 -16.22 21.93 -29.46
C LEU A 21 -15.68 21.26 -28.20
N ARG A 22 -14.34 21.21 -28.04
CA ARG A 22 -13.70 20.65 -26.85
C ARG A 22 -14.09 21.39 -25.58
N LYS A 23 -14.08 22.73 -25.59
CA LYS A 23 -14.52 23.55 -24.43
C LYS A 23 -16.00 23.34 -24.06
N LEU A 24 -16.83 22.93 -25.01
CA LEU A 24 -18.22 22.53 -24.79
C LEU A 24 -18.37 21.06 -24.33
N GLY A 25 -17.27 20.35 -24.06
CA GLY A 25 -17.28 18.94 -23.67
C GLY A 25 -17.56 17.96 -24.81
N LYS A 26 -17.52 18.40 -26.07
CA LYS A 26 -17.77 17.57 -27.25
C LYS A 26 -16.45 17.07 -27.87
N SER A 27 -15.61 16.43 -27.06
CA SER A 27 -14.24 16.06 -27.45
C SER A 27 -14.17 15.04 -28.59
N GLU A 28 -15.16 14.15 -28.73
CA GLU A 28 -15.25 13.23 -29.88
C GLU A 28 -15.43 13.99 -31.20
N LYS A 29 -16.36 14.95 -31.25
CA LYS A 29 -16.55 15.78 -32.44
C LYS A 29 -15.32 16.64 -32.70
N ALA A 30 -14.70 17.20 -31.66
CA ALA A 30 -13.47 17.97 -31.79
C ALA A 30 -12.34 17.11 -32.39
N LEU A 31 -12.24 15.84 -32.01
CA LEU A 31 -11.27 14.89 -32.53
C LEU A 31 -11.42 14.66 -34.04
N ASP A 32 -12.66 14.53 -34.52
CA ASP A 32 -12.95 14.38 -35.95
C ASP A 32 -12.51 15.62 -36.74
N ILE A 33 -12.80 16.82 -36.23
CA ILE A 33 -12.31 18.07 -36.84
C ILE A 33 -10.77 18.13 -36.84
N CYS A 34 -10.11 17.65 -35.79
CA CYS A 34 -8.64 17.58 -35.74
C CYS A 34 -8.07 16.68 -36.84
N ARG A 35 -8.69 15.52 -37.08
CA ARG A 35 -8.30 14.61 -38.18
C ARG A 35 -8.43 15.26 -39.55
N GLU A 36 -9.40 16.16 -39.74
CA GLU A 36 -9.62 16.86 -41.01
C GLU A 36 -8.59 17.96 -41.29
N TYR A 37 -8.16 18.72 -40.27
CA TYR A 37 -7.23 19.83 -40.49
C TYR A 37 -5.76 19.43 -40.35
N TYR A 38 -5.44 18.35 -39.63
CA TYR A 38 -4.06 17.88 -39.45
C TYR A 38 -3.30 17.66 -40.78
N PRO A 39 -3.90 17.08 -41.84
CA PRO A 39 -3.22 16.92 -43.13
C PRO A 39 -2.91 18.24 -43.86
N LEU A 40 -3.59 19.34 -43.52
CA LEU A 40 -3.36 20.65 -44.15
C LEU A 40 -2.00 21.23 -43.75
N ASN A 41 -1.62 21.03 -42.49
CA ASN A 41 -0.35 21.48 -41.93
C ASN A 41 0.04 20.62 -40.72
N LYS A 42 0.91 19.63 -40.93
CA LYS A 42 1.35 18.69 -39.87
C LYS A 42 2.26 19.32 -38.82
N GLU A 43 2.89 20.45 -39.14
CA GLU A 43 3.81 21.18 -38.27
C GLU A 43 3.08 22.22 -37.40
N PHE A 44 1.74 22.26 -37.46
CA PHE A 44 0.95 23.22 -36.71
C PHE A 44 0.87 22.85 -35.22
N GLU A 45 1.84 23.32 -34.43
CA GLU A 45 2.01 22.96 -33.01
C GLU A 45 0.73 23.14 -32.16
N LEU A 46 0.02 24.27 -32.31
CA LEU A 46 -1.23 24.53 -31.58
C LEU A 46 -2.34 23.54 -31.97
N GLY A 47 -2.39 23.18 -33.25
CA GLY A 47 -3.22 22.13 -33.82
C GLY A 47 -2.93 20.77 -33.20
N ASN A 48 -1.67 20.36 -33.25
CA ASN A 48 -1.23 19.08 -32.73
C ASN A 48 -1.47 18.94 -31.23
N ASN A 49 -1.26 20.02 -30.45
CA ASN A 49 -1.57 20.02 -29.03
C ASN A 49 -3.08 19.84 -28.76
N LEU A 50 -3.95 20.57 -29.47
CA LEU A 50 -5.39 20.40 -29.34
C LEU A 50 -5.82 18.98 -29.73
N TYR A 51 -5.24 18.45 -30.81
CA TYR A 51 -5.51 17.10 -31.30
C TYR A 51 -5.11 16.05 -30.25
N ALA A 52 -3.90 16.15 -29.70
CA ALA A 52 -3.42 15.27 -28.64
C ALA A 52 -4.34 15.30 -27.41
N TRP A 53 -4.84 16.48 -27.02
CA TRP A 53 -5.81 16.60 -25.93
C TRP A 53 -7.15 15.93 -26.23
N CYS A 54 -7.65 16.05 -27.45
CA CYS A 54 -8.88 15.37 -27.85
C CYS A 54 -8.71 13.85 -27.81
N ILE A 55 -7.55 13.32 -28.26
CA ILE A 55 -7.22 11.89 -28.14
C ILE A 55 -7.16 11.48 -26.67
N TYR A 56 -6.49 12.28 -25.83
CA TYR A 56 -6.37 11.98 -24.41
C TYR A 56 -7.74 11.87 -23.75
N GLU A 57 -8.62 12.84 -23.98
CA GLU A 57 -9.94 12.89 -23.35
C GLU A 57 -10.89 11.78 -23.82
N THR A 58 -10.75 11.30 -25.05
CA THR A 58 -11.66 10.33 -25.67
C THR A 58 -11.17 8.89 -25.59
N SER A 59 -9.86 8.66 -25.54
CA SER A 59 -9.27 7.31 -25.68
C SER A 59 -8.25 6.94 -24.60
N VAL A 60 -7.79 7.89 -23.77
CA VAL A 60 -6.79 7.62 -22.71
C VAL A 60 -7.35 7.87 -21.32
N LYS A 61 -8.16 8.91 -21.14
CA LYS A 61 -8.84 9.28 -19.89
C LYS A 61 -10.07 8.40 -19.64
N LEU A 62 -9.88 7.09 -19.75
CA LEU A 62 -10.88 6.06 -19.54
C LEU A 62 -10.71 5.38 -18.18
N ASP A 63 -11.75 4.71 -17.71
CA ASP A 63 -11.65 3.80 -16.58
C ASP A 63 -10.83 2.57 -16.94
N LEU A 64 -10.23 1.93 -15.93
CA LEU A 64 -9.28 0.83 -16.18
C LEU A 64 -9.95 -0.38 -16.85
N ASP A 65 -11.22 -0.63 -16.55
CA ASP A 65 -12.00 -1.71 -17.14
C ASP A 65 -12.24 -1.44 -18.64
N GLN A 66 -12.57 -0.19 -19.01
CA GLN A 66 -12.73 0.21 -20.40
C GLN A 66 -11.42 0.10 -21.19
N ILE A 67 -10.28 0.39 -20.56
CA ILE A 67 -8.96 0.18 -21.17
C ILE A 67 -8.71 -1.32 -21.38
N SER A 68 -9.14 -2.16 -20.42
CA SER A 68 -8.99 -3.61 -20.53
C SER A 68 -9.84 -4.22 -21.65
N ASP A 69 -11.00 -3.63 -21.96
CA ASP A 69 -11.87 -4.09 -23.06
C ASP A 69 -11.23 -3.89 -24.44
N ASP A 70 -10.40 -2.84 -24.61
CA ASP A 70 -9.65 -2.58 -25.85
C ASP A 70 -8.26 -1.98 -25.58
N GLU A 71 -7.35 -2.83 -25.08
CA GLU A 71 -5.95 -2.44 -24.83
C GLU A 71 -5.27 -1.88 -26.09
N SER A 72 -5.59 -2.45 -27.27
CA SER A 72 -4.98 -2.06 -28.55
C SER A 72 -5.27 -0.60 -28.90
N THR A 73 -6.53 -0.18 -28.80
CA THR A 73 -6.91 1.22 -29.09
C THR A 73 -6.30 2.18 -28.08
N PHE A 74 -6.26 1.80 -26.80
CA PHE A 74 -5.61 2.60 -25.77
C PHE A 74 -4.12 2.85 -26.07
N PHE A 75 -3.34 1.80 -26.36
CA PHE A 75 -1.92 1.96 -26.66
C PHE A 75 -1.67 2.73 -27.96
N LYS A 76 -2.51 2.52 -28.99
CA LYS A 76 -2.45 3.33 -30.23
C LYS A 76 -2.72 4.81 -29.96
N ALA A 77 -3.66 5.12 -29.09
CA ALA A 77 -3.97 6.50 -28.70
C ALA A 77 -2.81 7.16 -27.96
N VAL A 78 -2.15 6.45 -27.04
CA VAL A 78 -0.96 6.94 -26.35
C VAL A 78 0.18 7.20 -27.32
N SER A 79 0.49 6.26 -28.23
CA SER A 79 1.53 6.46 -29.25
C SER A 79 1.19 7.58 -30.22
N ALA A 80 -0.09 7.80 -30.54
CA ALA A 80 -0.50 8.95 -31.35
C ALA A 80 -0.25 10.28 -30.63
N ILE A 81 -0.47 10.36 -29.31
CA ILE A 81 -0.12 11.54 -28.51
C ILE A 81 1.39 11.77 -28.54
N GLU A 82 2.20 10.72 -28.33
CA GLU A 82 3.67 10.80 -28.35
C GLU A 82 4.19 11.29 -29.72
N GLY A 83 3.52 10.95 -30.82
CA GLY A 83 3.87 11.41 -32.16
C GLY A 83 3.36 12.82 -32.52
N LEU A 84 2.38 13.36 -31.79
CA LEU A 84 1.80 14.68 -32.06
C LEU A 84 2.49 15.79 -31.27
N VAL A 85 2.94 15.51 -30.04
CA VAL A 85 3.49 16.52 -29.13
C VAL A 85 4.70 16.00 -28.37
N ASP A 86 5.66 16.90 -28.16
CA ASP A 86 6.71 16.69 -27.17
C ASP A 86 6.18 16.89 -25.75
N GLN A 87 6.91 16.40 -24.76
CA GLN A 87 6.66 16.73 -23.36
C GLN A 87 6.95 18.22 -23.11
N LYS A 88 5.89 19.02 -22.98
CA LYS A 88 5.95 20.44 -22.59
C LYS A 88 4.84 20.74 -21.58
N ALA A 89 4.95 21.89 -20.90
CA ALA A 89 3.86 22.41 -20.07
C ALA A 89 2.55 22.48 -20.89
N HIS A 90 1.43 22.11 -20.28
CA HIS A 90 0.09 22.11 -20.89
C HIS A 90 -0.12 21.16 -22.09
N THR A 91 0.74 20.17 -22.29
CA THR A 91 0.50 19.04 -23.20
C THR A 91 -0.04 17.83 -22.43
N PRO A 92 -0.75 16.88 -23.08
CA PRO A 92 -1.22 15.66 -22.42
C PRO A 92 -0.16 14.55 -22.31
N PHE A 93 1.07 14.78 -22.78
CA PHE A 93 2.12 13.77 -22.88
C PHE A 93 2.39 13.06 -21.54
N SER A 94 2.77 13.82 -20.50
CA SER A 94 3.03 13.27 -19.16
C SER A 94 1.83 12.53 -18.60
N LYS A 95 0.62 13.07 -18.82
CA LYS A 95 -0.63 12.44 -18.37
C LYS A 95 -0.87 11.10 -19.05
N ALA A 96 -0.63 11.00 -20.35
CA ALA A 96 -0.82 9.76 -21.11
C ALA A 96 0.16 8.66 -20.65
N VAL A 97 1.43 9.00 -20.47
CA VAL A 97 2.45 8.06 -19.96
C VAL A 97 2.13 7.60 -18.54
N LEU A 98 1.80 8.53 -17.63
CA LEU A 98 1.46 8.19 -16.25
C LEU A 98 0.17 7.36 -16.15
N LYS A 99 -0.83 7.64 -16.99
CA LYS A 99 -2.07 6.84 -17.08
C LYS A 99 -1.78 5.43 -17.57
N THR A 100 -0.86 5.28 -18.53
CA THR A 100 -0.38 3.97 -18.99
C THR A 100 0.29 3.18 -17.87
N CYS A 101 1.17 3.82 -17.12
CA CYS A 101 1.82 3.20 -15.96
C CYS A 101 0.81 2.81 -14.87
N GLU A 102 -0.18 3.67 -14.60
CA GLU A 102 -1.25 3.38 -13.66
C GLU A 102 -2.05 2.14 -14.09
N TYR A 103 -2.44 2.07 -15.36
CA TYR A 103 -3.14 0.93 -15.93
C TYR A 103 -2.32 -0.36 -15.77
N LEU A 104 -1.08 -0.37 -16.25
CA LEU A 104 -0.17 -1.50 -16.16
C LEU A 104 0.04 -1.98 -14.71
N SER A 105 0.09 -1.04 -13.76
CA SER A 105 0.29 -1.36 -12.34
C SER A 105 -0.87 -2.10 -11.67
N LYS A 106 -2.07 -2.06 -12.28
CA LYS A 106 -3.32 -2.61 -11.73
C LYS A 106 -3.91 -3.73 -12.58
N SER A 107 -3.65 -3.76 -13.90
CA SER A 107 -4.27 -4.71 -14.82
C SER A 107 -3.61 -6.09 -14.86
N LYS A 108 -2.34 -6.20 -14.43
CA LYS A 108 -1.59 -7.46 -14.48
C LYS A 108 -1.54 -8.13 -13.10
N LYS A 109 -1.58 -9.46 -13.08
CA LYS A 109 -1.53 -10.29 -11.85
C LYS A 109 -0.26 -10.04 -11.04
N SER A 110 0.85 -9.79 -11.72
CA SER A 110 2.12 -9.35 -11.14
C SER A 110 2.42 -7.92 -11.59
N PHE A 111 3.07 -7.15 -10.73
CA PHE A 111 3.45 -5.77 -11.03
C PHE A 111 4.58 -5.73 -12.09
N PRO A 112 4.33 -5.18 -13.30
CA PRO A 112 5.30 -5.23 -14.41
C PRO A 112 6.35 -4.13 -14.27
N ALA A 113 7.28 -4.29 -13.32
CA ALA A 113 8.21 -3.24 -12.91
C ALA A 113 9.09 -2.71 -14.05
N GLU A 114 9.71 -3.60 -14.83
CA GLU A 114 10.57 -3.23 -15.96
C GLU A 114 9.80 -2.42 -17.02
N THR A 115 8.61 -2.89 -17.41
CA THR A 115 7.77 -2.19 -18.38
C THR A 115 7.39 -0.80 -17.88
N ILE A 116 7.02 -0.67 -16.60
CA ILE A 116 6.69 0.62 -16.00
C ILE A 116 7.91 1.56 -16.03
N LEU A 117 9.11 1.07 -15.69
CA LEU A 117 10.34 1.89 -15.79
C LEU A 117 10.61 2.35 -17.22
N ASN A 118 10.46 1.47 -18.20
CA ASN A 118 10.63 1.82 -19.61
C ASN A 118 9.66 2.92 -20.07
N TRP A 119 8.43 2.93 -19.56
CA TRP A 119 7.47 4.02 -19.81
C TRP A 119 7.87 5.31 -19.08
N LEU A 120 8.24 5.22 -17.80
CA LEU A 120 8.63 6.39 -17.01
C LEU A 120 9.92 7.05 -17.53
N ASN A 121 10.83 6.29 -18.16
CA ASN A 121 12.05 6.80 -18.79
C ASN A 121 11.78 7.64 -20.05
N ARG A 122 10.55 7.63 -20.58
CA ARG A 122 10.13 8.54 -21.65
C ARG A 122 9.85 9.96 -21.16
N LEU A 123 9.75 10.14 -19.84
CA LEU A 123 9.50 11.44 -19.21
C LEU A 123 10.80 12.10 -18.78
N SER A 124 10.97 13.35 -19.18
CA SER A 124 11.89 14.31 -18.58
C SER A 124 11.31 14.79 -17.26
N PHE A 125 12.01 14.52 -16.17
CA PHE A 125 11.54 14.77 -14.80
C PHE A 125 11.25 16.25 -14.51
N ASP A 126 12.06 17.17 -15.02
CA ASP A 126 11.91 18.62 -14.80
C ASP A 126 10.65 19.20 -15.45
N LEU A 127 10.04 18.46 -16.38
CA LEU A 127 8.85 18.87 -17.13
C LEU A 127 7.57 18.19 -16.59
N ILE A 128 7.63 17.47 -15.48
CA ILE A 128 6.48 16.86 -14.83
C ILE A 128 5.82 17.86 -13.88
N SER A 129 4.50 18.04 -14.00
CA SER A 129 3.79 19.05 -13.21
C SER A 129 3.75 18.70 -11.72
N SER A 130 4.11 19.68 -10.88
CA SER A 130 3.93 19.64 -9.43
C SER A 130 2.54 20.13 -8.97
N GLU A 131 1.68 20.57 -9.90
CA GLU A 131 0.37 21.13 -9.54
C GLU A 131 -0.59 20.06 -9.03
N GLU A 132 -1.13 20.28 -7.84
CA GLU A 132 -2.26 19.53 -7.31
C GLU A 132 -3.57 20.03 -7.94
N TYR A 133 -4.51 19.11 -8.15
CA TYR A 133 -5.84 19.48 -8.65
C TYR A 133 -6.87 19.40 -7.53
N THR A 134 -7.45 20.54 -7.16
CA THR A 134 -8.52 20.61 -6.16
C THR A 134 -9.89 20.76 -6.81
N PHE A 135 -10.88 20.03 -6.30
CA PHE A 135 -12.27 20.12 -6.75
C PHE A 135 -13.24 19.87 -5.59
N LYS A 136 -14.49 20.31 -5.73
CA LYS A 136 -15.54 20.01 -4.77
C LYS A 136 -16.30 18.76 -5.21
N ASP A 137 -16.46 17.81 -4.29
CA ASP A 137 -17.39 16.70 -4.45
C ASP A 137 -18.85 17.19 -4.39
N LYS A 138 -19.80 16.33 -4.77
CA LYS A 138 -21.26 16.50 -4.65
C LYS A 138 -21.70 16.96 -3.25
N ASN A 139 -20.91 16.67 -2.22
CA ASN A 139 -21.15 17.06 -0.83
C ASN A 139 -20.42 18.35 -0.39
N ASN A 140 -19.94 19.18 -1.33
CA ASN A 140 -19.14 20.40 -1.07
C ASN A 140 -17.83 20.18 -0.31
N LYS A 141 -17.39 18.93 -0.15
CA LYS A 141 -16.07 18.61 0.40
C LYS A 141 -14.99 18.89 -0.64
N ILE A 142 -13.97 19.66 -0.27
CA ILE A 142 -12.79 19.87 -1.11
C ILE A 142 -11.99 18.57 -1.12
N LEU A 143 -11.79 18.03 -2.32
CA LEU A 143 -10.90 16.90 -2.59
C LEU A 143 -9.70 17.44 -3.38
N SER A 144 -8.50 16.97 -3.03
CA SER A 144 -7.27 17.21 -3.80
C SER A 144 -6.81 15.88 -4.42
N ILE A 145 -6.34 15.94 -5.66
CA ILE A 145 -5.76 14.82 -6.40
C ILE A 145 -4.25 15.04 -6.44
N PRO A 146 -3.44 13.98 -6.25
CA PRO A 146 -1.98 14.09 -6.34
C PRO A 146 -1.53 14.64 -7.68
N SER A 147 -0.46 15.42 -7.61
CA SER A 147 0.24 15.95 -8.78
C SER A 147 0.79 14.83 -9.66
N GLU A 148 1.16 15.16 -10.90
CA GLU A 148 1.83 14.21 -11.78
C GLU A 148 3.18 13.78 -11.20
N LYS A 149 3.87 14.71 -10.53
CA LYS A 149 5.16 14.44 -9.89
C LYS A 149 5.02 13.44 -8.75
N GLU A 150 4.03 13.60 -7.87
CA GLU A 150 3.74 12.63 -6.80
C GLU A 150 3.45 11.23 -7.37
N LYS A 151 2.60 11.14 -8.41
CA LYS A 151 2.33 9.87 -9.11
C LYS A 151 3.60 9.25 -9.70
N TYR A 152 4.46 10.06 -10.33
CA TYR A 152 5.73 9.62 -10.89
C TYR A 152 6.61 9.00 -9.81
N TYR A 153 6.82 9.68 -8.68
CA TYR A 153 7.63 9.17 -7.57
C TYR A 153 7.09 7.85 -7.03
N MET A 154 5.77 7.74 -6.86
CA MET A 154 5.15 6.52 -6.33
C MET A 154 5.30 5.32 -7.28
N LEU A 155 5.12 5.54 -8.59
CA LEU A 155 5.30 4.49 -9.59
C LEU A 155 6.78 4.11 -9.75
N LYS A 156 7.67 5.10 -9.86
CA LYS A 156 9.11 4.89 -10.07
C LYS A 156 9.75 4.16 -8.90
N SER A 157 9.54 4.65 -7.68
CA SER A 157 10.10 4.01 -6.49
C SER A 157 9.61 2.58 -6.32
N LYS A 158 8.31 2.31 -6.53
CA LYS A 158 7.77 0.94 -6.48
C LYS A 158 8.40 0.04 -7.54
N ALA A 159 8.64 0.54 -8.75
CA ALA A 159 9.25 -0.24 -9.80
C ALA A 159 10.73 -0.52 -9.55
N LEU A 160 11.50 0.45 -9.07
CA LEU A 160 12.91 0.27 -8.68
C LEU A 160 13.05 -0.75 -7.54
N GLU A 161 12.22 -0.65 -6.49
CA GLU A 161 12.18 -1.63 -5.39
C GLU A 161 11.96 -3.06 -5.91
N ARG A 162 11.03 -3.23 -6.85
CA ARG A 162 10.68 -4.54 -7.43
C ARG A 162 11.75 -5.09 -8.36
N MET A 163 12.53 -4.22 -9.00
CA MET A 163 13.68 -4.60 -9.82
C MET A 163 14.94 -4.89 -8.99
N GLY A 164 14.92 -4.61 -7.68
CA GLY A 164 16.11 -4.74 -6.84
C GLY A 164 17.13 -3.62 -7.02
N LEU A 165 16.75 -2.52 -7.67
CA LEU A 165 17.58 -1.32 -7.86
C LEU A 165 17.48 -0.44 -6.60
N TYR A 166 18.04 -0.94 -5.49
CA TYR A 166 17.79 -0.40 -4.16
C TYR A 166 18.37 1.01 -3.96
N ASP A 167 19.57 1.30 -4.45
CA ASP A 167 20.19 2.62 -4.31
C ASP A 167 19.41 3.70 -5.07
N ASP A 168 19.00 3.40 -6.32
CA ASP A 168 18.13 4.28 -7.11
C ASP A 168 16.78 4.47 -6.43
N CYS A 169 16.23 3.41 -5.83
CA CYS A 169 14.98 3.46 -5.09
C CYS A 169 15.11 4.34 -3.82
N ILE A 170 16.26 4.31 -3.14
CA ILE A 170 16.53 5.16 -1.99
C ILE A 170 16.58 6.62 -2.44
N ALA A 171 17.39 6.93 -3.45
CA ALA A 171 17.55 8.28 -3.97
C ALA A 171 16.21 8.91 -4.38
N ILE A 172 15.37 8.17 -5.12
CA ILE A 172 14.08 8.69 -5.59
C ILE A 172 13.07 8.89 -4.45
N CYS A 173 13.11 8.06 -3.41
CA CYS A 173 12.23 8.19 -2.24
C CYS A 173 12.65 9.39 -1.36
N GLU A 174 13.94 9.59 -1.15
CA GLU A 174 14.46 10.74 -0.40
C GLU A 174 14.18 12.06 -1.12
N ASP A 175 14.39 12.08 -2.44
CA ASP A 175 14.05 13.23 -3.27
C ASP A 175 12.55 13.55 -3.23
N ALA A 176 11.68 12.53 -3.30
CA ALA A 176 10.23 12.72 -3.14
C ALA A 176 9.87 13.33 -1.78
N LEU A 177 10.40 12.78 -0.68
CA LEU A 177 10.12 13.24 0.68
C LEU A 177 10.64 14.64 0.96
N LYS A 178 11.65 15.09 0.20
CA LYS A 178 12.19 16.46 0.28
C LYS A 178 11.43 17.44 -0.61
N THR A 179 11.01 17.01 -1.80
CA THR A 179 10.46 17.89 -2.84
C THR A 179 8.95 18.08 -2.73
N ILE A 180 8.21 17.08 -2.25
CA ILE A 180 6.75 17.15 -2.12
C ILE A 180 6.37 17.71 -0.76
N GLU A 181 5.68 18.85 -0.76
CA GLU A 181 5.22 19.52 0.47
C GLU A 181 4.02 18.82 1.12
N SER A 182 3.08 18.33 0.32
CA SER A 182 1.84 17.71 0.77
C SER A 182 1.61 16.40 0.02
N PHE A 183 1.46 15.31 0.78
CA PHE A 183 1.24 13.97 0.23
C PHE A 183 -0.22 13.55 0.34
N HIS A 184 -0.69 12.87 -0.70
CA HIS A 184 -1.99 12.23 -0.75
C HIS A 184 -1.89 10.77 -0.29
N TYR A 185 -3.02 10.19 0.13
CA TYR A 185 -3.16 8.76 0.40
C TYR A 185 -2.15 8.14 1.40
N ASN A 186 -1.48 8.96 2.20
CA ASN A 186 -0.33 8.58 3.02
C ASN A 186 0.87 8.04 2.22
N ASP A 187 1.09 8.57 1.02
CA ASP A 187 2.18 8.17 0.12
C ASP A 187 3.55 8.43 0.76
N ASN A 188 3.69 9.46 1.59
CA ASN A 188 4.85 9.66 2.44
C ASN A 188 5.15 8.46 3.37
N ILE A 189 4.12 7.81 3.94
CA ILE A 189 4.29 6.62 4.79
C ILE A 189 4.80 5.46 3.95
N TRP A 190 4.24 5.28 2.74
CA TRP A 190 4.65 4.20 1.84
C TRP A 190 6.08 4.38 1.31
N LEU A 191 6.49 5.62 0.99
CA LEU A 191 7.86 5.94 0.62
C LEU A 191 8.84 5.67 1.77
N LYS A 192 8.51 6.08 2.99
CA LYS A 192 9.33 5.78 4.19
C LYS A 192 9.46 4.27 4.42
N ARG A 193 8.37 3.52 4.27
CA ARG A 193 8.45 2.06 4.38
C ARG A 193 9.37 1.48 3.31
N ARG A 194 9.25 1.95 2.06
CA ARG A 194 10.09 1.50 0.96
C ARG A 194 11.58 1.81 1.18
N LEU A 195 11.90 2.98 1.74
CA LEU A 195 13.25 3.30 2.20
C LEU A 195 13.75 2.28 3.21
N GLY A 196 12.95 1.99 4.25
CA GLY A 196 13.31 0.97 5.25
C GLY A 196 13.59 -0.40 4.62
N LEU A 197 12.77 -0.83 3.66
CA LEU A 197 12.97 -2.08 2.93
C LEU A 197 14.23 -2.08 2.07
N CYS A 198 14.55 -0.97 1.39
CA CYS A 198 15.76 -0.85 0.59
C CYS A 198 17.00 -0.84 1.49
N TYR A 199 16.97 -0.12 2.61
CA TYR A 199 18.06 -0.11 3.58
C TYR A 199 18.32 -1.48 4.21
N ILE A 200 17.28 -2.30 4.45
CA ILE A 200 17.47 -3.71 4.83
C ILE A 200 18.27 -4.46 3.75
N LYS A 201 17.96 -4.22 2.48
CA LYS A 201 18.58 -4.92 1.35
C LYS A 201 20.00 -4.45 1.06
N THR A 202 20.34 -3.20 1.37
CA THR A 202 21.71 -2.67 1.26
C THR A 202 22.55 -2.90 2.52
N GLY A 203 21.96 -3.44 3.60
CA GLY A 203 22.65 -3.76 4.85
C GLY A 203 22.75 -2.60 5.85
N GLU A 204 22.06 -1.48 5.61
CA GLU A 204 22.05 -0.31 6.47
C GLU A 204 20.90 -0.39 7.50
N TYR A 205 21.01 -1.36 8.39
CA TYR A 205 19.94 -1.76 9.31
C TYR A 205 19.50 -0.65 10.28
N GLU A 206 20.42 0.15 10.79
CA GLU A 206 20.10 1.26 11.71
C GLU A 206 19.26 2.33 11.01
N LYS A 207 19.56 2.65 9.74
CA LYS A 207 18.73 3.56 8.94
C LYS A 207 17.37 2.95 8.67
N ALA A 208 17.31 1.65 8.39
CA ALA A 208 16.04 0.96 8.19
C ALA A 208 15.12 1.08 9.41
N LEU A 209 15.65 0.92 10.63
CA LEU A 209 14.87 1.09 11.87
C LEU A 209 14.26 2.49 11.98
N ILE A 210 15.04 3.54 11.74
CA ILE A 210 14.55 4.93 11.82
C ILE A 210 13.30 5.13 10.97
N PHE A 211 13.34 4.69 9.71
CA PHE A 211 12.22 4.83 8.79
C PHE A 211 11.03 3.93 9.17
N LEU A 212 11.27 2.65 9.48
CA LEU A 212 10.20 1.70 9.79
C LEU A 212 9.49 2.03 11.12
N GLU A 213 10.22 2.50 12.13
CA GLU A 213 9.61 2.97 13.38
C GLU A 213 8.77 4.22 13.17
N SER A 214 9.21 5.13 12.29
CA SER A 214 8.41 6.31 11.92
C SER A 214 7.12 5.93 11.20
N VAL A 215 7.14 4.84 10.41
CA VAL A 215 5.96 4.26 9.78
C VAL A 215 5.06 3.63 10.83
N LEU A 216 5.61 2.82 11.74
CA LEU A 216 4.85 2.13 12.78
C LEU A 216 4.08 3.11 13.68
N LYS A 217 4.68 4.26 14.02
CA LYS A 217 4.03 5.32 14.81
C LYS A 217 2.78 5.90 14.15
N GLN A 218 2.74 5.95 12.81
CA GLN A 218 1.63 6.51 12.06
C GLN A 218 0.64 5.43 11.60
N LYS A 219 1.14 4.22 11.36
CA LYS A 219 0.37 3.11 10.81
C LYS A 219 0.82 1.80 11.45
N SER A 220 0.04 1.34 12.41
CA SER A 220 0.24 0.03 13.05
C SER A 220 -0.35 -1.05 12.15
N GLU A 221 0.52 -1.80 11.46
CA GLU A 221 0.15 -2.94 10.62
C GLU A 221 1.12 -4.11 10.89
N TRP A 222 0.64 -5.34 10.68
CA TRP A 222 1.45 -6.54 10.98
C TRP A 222 2.76 -6.59 10.19
N PHE A 223 2.70 -6.19 8.91
CA PHE A 223 3.87 -6.25 8.03
C PHE A 223 4.96 -5.24 8.43
N VAL A 224 4.60 -4.11 9.06
CA VAL A 224 5.60 -3.13 9.54
C VAL A 224 6.36 -3.70 10.74
N ASN A 225 5.65 -4.37 11.66
CA ASN A 225 6.29 -5.08 12.77
C ASN A 225 7.18 -6.22 12.24
N PHE A 226 6.72 -6.95 11.22
CA PHE A 226 7.54 -7.98 10.58
C PHE A 226 8.79 -7.40 9.91
N ASP A 227 8.67 -6.27 9.20
CA ASP A 227 9.82 -5.58 8.60
C ASP A 227 10.84 -5.19 9.69
N ILE A 228 10.40 -4.61 10.81
CA ILE A 228 11.27 -4.26 11.95
C ILE A 228 11.92 -5.50 12.59
N SER A 229 11.15 -6.57 12.77
CA SER A 229 11.65 -7.84 13.30
C SER A 229 12.82 -8.38 12.48
N ARG A 230 12.72 -8.30 11.15
CA ARG A 230 13.80 -8.70 10.24
C ARG A 230 15.05 -7.85 10.41
N VAL A 231 14.90 -6.55 10.67
CA VAL A 231 16.06 -5.68 10.94
C VAL A 231 16.78 -6.13 12.21
N TYR A 232 16.06 -6.32 13.32
CA TYR A 232 16.66 -6.78 14.57
C TYR A 232 17.29 -8.17 14.44
N TYR A 233 16.72 -9.05 13.62
CA TYR A 233 17.33 -10.34 13.31
C TYR A 233 18.68 -10.20 12.62
N HIS A 234 18.81 -9.28 11.66
CA HIS A 234 20.08 -8.99 11.00
C HIS A 234 21.11 -8.31 11.94
N LEU A 235 20.65 -7.57 12.93
CA LEU A 235 21.47 -6.97 13.99
C LEU A 235 21.84 -7.95 15.12
N ASP A 236 21.50 -9.24 14.97
CA ASP A 236 21.68 -10.30 15.97
C ASP A 236 20.97 -10.02 17.32
N ASN A 237 20.01 -9.09 17.35
CA ASN A 237 19.19 -8.80 18.53
C ASN A 237 17.93 -9.68 18.49
N MET A 238 18.12 -10.96 18.84
CA MET A 238 17.05 -11.95 18.86
C MET A 238 15.88 -11.59 19.80
N PRO A 239 16.07 -11.00 20.99
CA PRO A 239 14.97 -10.58 21.85
C PRO A 239 14.02 -9.57 21.19
N ASP A 240 14.54 -8.50 20.59
CA ASP A 240 13.70 -7.52 19.90
C ASP A 240 13.13 -8.10 18.60
N ALA A 241 13.90 -8.89 17.85
CA ALA A 241 13.40 -9.60 16.68
C ALA A 241 12.16 -10.44 17.06
N LEU A 242 12.23 -11.21 18.14
CA LEU A 242 11.12 -12.03 18.62
C LEU A 242 9.93 -11.17 19.05
N LYS A 243 10.18 -10.11 19.82
CA LYS A 243 9.15 -9.17 20.30
C LYS A 243 8.33 -8.58 19.16
N TYR A 244 8.99 -8.08 18.10
CA TYR A 244 8.28 -7.52 16.95
C TYR A 244 7.60 -8.60 16.10
N SER A 245 8.20 -9.79 15.99
CA SER A 245 7.57 -10.94 15.33
C SER A 245 6.26 -11.37 16.01
N ILE A 246 6.27 -11.51 17.34
CA ILE A 246 5.08 -11.83 18.13
C ILE A 246 4.00 -10.76 17.95
N GLN A 247 4.39 -9.48 17.97
CA GLN A 247 3.47 -8.38 17.73
C GLN A 247 2.81 -8.48 16.34
N ALA A 248 3.58 -8.84 15.31
CA ALA A 248 3.08 -9.08 13.95
C ALA A 248 2.17 -10.32 13.87
N ALA A 249 2.50 -11.40 14.56
CA ALA A 249 1.78 -12.67 14.54
C ALA A 249 0.35 -12.49 15.09
N LEU A 250 0.25 -11.81 16.24
CA LEU A 250 -1.01 -11.53 16.94
C LEU A 250 -1.85 -10.39 16.31
N PHE A 251 -1.29 -9.64 15.36
CA PHE A 251 -2.03 -8.58 14.68
C PHE A 251 -3.08 -9.17 13.72
N LYS A 252 -4.18 -8.47 13.44
CA LYS A 252 -5.21 -8.97 12.49
C LYS A 252 -4.67 -9.17 11.07
N GLY A 253 -5.14 -10.20 10.39
CA GLY A 253 -4.78 -10.46 8.99
C GLY A 253 -5.17 -11.86 8.57
N GLN A 254 -5.10 -12.15 7.28
CA GLN A 254 -5.25 -13.52 6.78
C GLN A 254 -4.00 -14.31 7.15
N VAL A 255 -4.18 -15.42 7.88
CA VAL A 255 -3.08 -16.17 8.49
C VAL A 255 -2.19 -16.81 7.42
N GLY A 256 -2.78 -17.29 6.31
CA GLY A 256 -2.04 -17.86 5.18
C GLY A 256 -0.93 -16.94 4.67
N PHE A 257 -1.22 -15.63 4.52
CA PHE A 257 -0.24 -14.65 4.05
C PHE A 257 0.88 -14.32 5.07
N LYS A 258 0.82 -14.87 6.28
CA LYS A 258 1.87 -14.70 7.31
C LYS A 258 2.86 -15.86 7.38
N TRP A 259 2.81 -16.82 6.45
CA TRP A 259 3.73 -17.97 6.47
C TRP A 259 5.22 -17.54 6.57
N GLU A 260 5.63 -16.45 5.90
CA GLU A 260 7.01 -15.91 5.97
C GLU A 260 7.38 -15.43 7.37
N LEU A 261 6.42 -14.82 8.07
CA LEU A 261 6.60 -14.39 9.45
C LEU A 261 6.80 -15.60 10.37
N PHE A 262 6.00 -16.65 10.23
CA PHE A 262 6.17 -17.86 11.05
C PHE A 262 7.50 -18.57 10.74
N PHE A 263 7.89 -18.63 9.47
CA PHE A 263 9.21 -19.14 9.11
C PHE A 263 10.36 -18.26 9.66
N HIS A 264 10.18 -16.95 9.69
CA HIS A 264 11.12 -16.05 10.36
C HIS A 264 11.20 -16.30 11.87
N MET A 265 10.06 -16.48 12.54
CA MET A 265 10.01 -16.85 13.96
C MET A 265 10.73 -18.17 14.22
N ALA A 266 10.59 -19.17 13.34
CA ALA A 266 11.32 -20.42 13.46
C ALA A 266 12.85 -20.24 13.49
N ARG A 267 13.36 -19.36 12.62
CA ARG A 267 14.79 -18.99 12.58
C ARG A 267 15.23 -18.26 13.85
N ILE A 268 14.41 -17.35 14.37
CA ILE A 268 14.67 -16.67 15.66
C ILE A 268 14.72 -17.69 16.81
N TYR A 269 13.73 -18.58 16.92
CA TYR A 269 13.69 -19.59 17.99
C TYR A 269 14.85 -20.58 17.91
N LYS A 270 15.30 -20.95 16.71
CA LYS A 270 16.50 -21.77 16.53
C LYS A 270 17.74 -21.05 17.09
N ASN A 271 17.92 -19.76 16.80
CA ASN A 271 19.05 -18.96 17.32
C ASN A 271 18.99 -18.84 18.86
N LEU A 272 17.79 -18.72 19.42
CA LEU A 272 17.53 -18.75 20.87
C LEU A 272 17.62 -20.16 21.48
N LYS A 273 17.95 -21.20 20.69
CA LYS A 273 18.03 -22.61 21.12
C LYS A 273 16.70 -23.19 21.65
N MET A 274 15.58 -22.58 21.28
CA MET A 274 14.23 -23.04 21.61
C MET A 274 13.72 -23.95 20.48
N PHE A 275 14.31 -25.14 20.35
CA PHE A 275 14.15 -26.00 19.18
C PHE A 275 12.72 -26.50 18.94
N ASP A 276 11.94 -26.76 19.99
CA ASP A 276 10.54 -27.19 19.84
C ASP A 276 9.69 -26.09 19.19
N LEU A 277 9.88 -24.84 19.62
CA LEU A 277 9.21 -23.70 19.01
C LEU A 277 9.70 -23.48 17.57
N ALA A 278 10.99 -23.69 17.29
CA ALA A 278 11.49 -23.62 15.92
C ALA A 278 10.79 -24.63 15.00
N LYS A 279 10.61 -25.88 15.47
CA LYS A 279 9.88 -26.93 14.74
C LYS A 279 8.41 -26.58 14.54
N ASP A 280 7.71 -26.17 15.61
CA ASP A 280 6.29 -25.82 15.55
C ASP A 280 6.01 -24.69 14.56
N HIS A 281 6.85 -23.65 14.53
CA HIS A 281 6.70 -22.53 13.61
C HIS A 281 7.07 -22.90 12.17
N THR A 282 8.05 -23.77 11.96
CA THR A 282 8.39 -24.29 10.63
C THR A 282 7.24 -25.13 10.08
N ALA A 283 6.67 -26.02 10.91
CA ALA A 283 5.50 -26.83 10.54
C ALA A 283 4.29 -25.96 10.18
N LEU A 284 4.02 -24.90 10.96
CA LEU A 284 2.93 -23.96 10.66
C LEU A 284 3.16 -23.26 9.32
N ALA A 285 4.35 -22.74 9.06
CA ALA A 285 4.68 -22.08 7.80
C ALA A 285 4.50 -23.01 6.58
N TYR A 286 4.98 -24.25 6.70
CA TYR A 286 4.89 -25.28 5.66
C TYR A 286 3.44 -25.64 5.36
N LYS A 287 2.67 -25.96 6.41
CA LYS A 287 1.26 -26.36 6.29
C LYS A 287 0.38 -25.26 5.73
N LEU A 288 0.59 -24.00 6.11
CA LEU A 288 -0.13 -22.87 5.52
C LEU A 288 0.07 -22.78 4.01
N ARG A 289 1.26 -23.09 3.48
CA ARG A 289 1.49 -23.11 2.04
C ARG A 289 0.83 -24.33 1.36
N GLN A 290 0.88 -25.51 1.99
CA GLN A 290 0.18 -26.71 1.51
C GLN A 290 -1.33 -26.47 1.42
N ASP A 291 -1.96 -25.96 2.49
CA ASP A 291 -3.40 -25.69 2.54
C ASP A 291 -3.86 -24.70 1.48
N ASN A 292 -2.99 -23.77 1.09
CA ASN A 292 -3.25 -22.76 0.04
C ASN A 292 -2.83 -23.22 -1.36
N ASN A 293 -2.32 -24.44 -1.53
CA ASN A 293 -1.74 -24.96 -2.79
C ASN A 293 -0.65 -24.04 -3.36
N TRP A 294 0.17 -23.47 -2.50
CA TRP A 294 1.28 -22.61 -2.90
C TRP A 294 2.60 -23.38 -2.95
N ASN A 295 3.47 -23.05 -3.90
CA ASN A 295 4.80 -23.67 -4.01
C ASN A 295 5.60 -23.49 -2.71
N ILE A 296 6.24 -24.54 -2.21
CA ILE A 296 7.14 -24.47 -1.06
C ILE A 296 8.49 -23.86 -1.50
N PRO A 297 8.94 -22.75 -0.89
CA PRO A 297 10.26 -22.20 -1.18
C PRO A 297 11.37 -23.13 -0.72
N GLU A 298 12.44 -23.21 -1.51
CA GLU A 298 13.64 -24.01 -1.22
C GLU A 298 14.20 -23.72 0.19
N GLU A 299 14.32 -22.45 0.58
CA GLU A 299 14.82 -22.06 1.91
C GLU A 299 13.99 -22.67 3.06
N LEU A 300 12.66 -22.78 2.89
CA LEU A 300 11.78 -23.38 3.89
C LEU A 300 11.95 -24.91 3.93
N ASP A 301 12.10 -25.55 2.78
CA ASP A 301 12.30 -26.99 2.67
C ASP A 301 13.67 -27.41 3.23
N ASP A 302 14.73 -26.70 2.86
CA ASP A 302 16.08 -26.88 3.40
C ASP A 302 16.11 -26.72 4.92
N PHE A 303 15.44 -25.69 5.44
CA PHE A 303 15.38 -25.49 6.89
C PHE A 303 14.60 -26.59 7.60
N THR A 304 13.52 -27.10 6.98
CA THR A 304 12.72 -28.25 7.47
C THR A 304 13.61 -29.49 7.62
N ASN A 305 14.43 -29.77 6.60
CA ASN A 305 15.40 -30.87 6.61
C ASN A 305 16.49 -30.64 7.66
N LEU A 306 17.05 -29.42 7.73
CA LEU A 306 18.12 -29.05 8.68
C LEU A 306 17.72 -29.28 10.14
N ILE A 307 16.47 -29.01 10.50
CA ILE A 307 15.97 -29.21 11.88
C ILE A 307 15.38 -30.60 12.12
N ASN A 308 15.47 -31.51 11.14
CA ASN A 308 14.89 -32.86 11.15
C ASN A 308 13.39 -32.85 11.53
N LEU A 309 12.61 -32.01 10.85
CA LEU A 309 11.17 -31.90 11.09
C LEU A 309 10.40 -32.95 10.28
N SER A 310 9.60 -33.76 10.95
CA SER A 310 8.56 -34.58 10.31
C SER A 310 7.20 -33.92 10.49
N LEU A 311 6.52 -33.62 9.37
CA LEU A 311 5.20 -32.96 9.36
C LEU A 311 4.08 -33.89 9.84
N ASP A 312 4.28 -35.21 9.80
CA ASP A 312 3.30 -36.22 10.25
C ASP A 312 3.05 -36.15 11.75
N ASN A 313 4.00 -35.58 12.51
CA ASN A 313 3.87 -35.39 13.95
C ASN A 313 2.93 -34.23 14.33
N TYR A 314 2.44 -33.48 13.34
CA TYR A 314 1.62 -32.29 13.56
C TYR A 314 0.17 -32.55 13.13
N GLY A 315 -0.78 -32.10 13.96
CA GLY A 315 -2.21 -32.08 13.61
C GLY A 315 -2.55 -31.06 12.53
N ASP A 316 -3.83 -30.71 12.40
CA ASP A 316 -4.26 -29.71 11.41
C ASP A 316 -3.71 -28.30 11.71
N THR A 317 -3.66 -27.46 10.67
CA THR A 317 -3.09 -26.11 10.71
C THR A 317 -3.80 -25.19 11.71
N LEU A 318 -5.12 -25.35 11.89
CA LEU A 318 -5.89 -24.50 12.81
C LEU A 318 -5.50 -24.81 14.25
N SER A 319 -5.43 -26.09 14.61
CA SER A 319 -5.05 -26.55 15.94
C SER A 319 -3.63 -26.12 16.29
N LEU A 320 -2.69 -26.23 15.34
CA LEU A 320 -1.31 -25.79 15.52
C LEU A 320 -1.22 -24.26 15.68
N HIS A 321 -1.91 -23.50 14.83
CA HIS A 321 -1.96 -22.04 14.94
C HIS A 321 -2.51 -21.60 16.31
N LYS A 322 -3.59 -22.23 16.77
CA LYS A 322 -4.20 -21.92 18.08
C LYS A 322 -3.22 -22.15 19.24
N LYS A 323 -2.53 -23.29 19.26
CA LYS A 323 -1.50 -23.60 20.27
C LYS A 323 -0.40 -22.52 20.30
N LEU A 324 0.09 -22.14 19.13
CA LEU A 324 1.15 -21.13 19.02
C LEU A 324 0.64 -19.72 19.38
N PHE A 325 -0.61 -19.39 19.04
CA PHE A 325 -1.27 -18.14 19.41
C PHE A 325 -1.29 -17.94 20.93
N GLU A 326 -1.72 -18.95 21.68
CA GLU A 326 -1.71 -18.93 23.15
C GLU A 326 -0.30 -18.70 23.71
N THR A 327 0.71 -19.30 23.07
CA THR A 327 2.12 -19.12 23.43
C THR A 327 2.59 -17.68 23.19
N TRP A 328 2.22 -17.08 22.05
CA TRP A 328 2.57 -15.70 21.71
C TRP A 328 1.90 -14.70 22.66
N GLU A 329 0.64 -14.94 23.03
CA GLU A 329 -0.08 -14.11 24.00
C GLU A 329 0.60 -14.13 25.36
N GLN A 330 0.91 -15.33 25.86
CA GLN A 330 1.59 -15.47 27.15
C GLN A 330 2.97 -14.79 27.11
N SER A 331 3.73 -14.97 26.01
CA SER A 331 5.02 -14.30 25.83
C SER A 331 4.92 -12.78 25.80
N LEU A 332 3.83 -12.18 25.28
CA LEU A 332 3.62 -10.74 25.39
C LEU A 332 3.41 -10.34 26.85
N ILE A 333 2.59 -11.07 27.59
CA ILE A 333 2.27 -10.73 28.98
C ILE A 333 3.52 -10.81 29.86
N ASP A 334 4.34 -11.84 29.67
CA ASP A 334 5.53 -12.04 30.51
C ASP A 334 6.64 -11.02 30.21
N ASN A 335 6.73 -10.54 28.96
CA ASN A 335 7.84 -9.70 28.49
C ASN A 335 7.45 -8.24 28.18
N SER A 336 6.22 -7.83 28.49
CA SER A 336 5.77 -6.46 28.25
C SER A 336 4.63 -6.05 29.17
N ASN A 337 4.27 -4.77 29.16
CA ASN A 337 3.28 -4.20 30.07
C ASN A 337 1.82 -4.49 29.66
N PHE A 338 1.57 -5.58 28.92
CA PHE A 338 0.22 -5.96 28.52
C PHE A 338 -0.57 -6.48 29.72
N LEU A 339 -1.79 -5.97 29.87
CA LEU A 339 -2.74 -6.35 30.90
C LEU A 339 -3.84 -7.23 30.31
N LYS A 340 -4.35 -8.18 31.12
CA LYS A 340 -5.53 -8.98 30.81
C LYS A 340 -6.80 -8.26 31.26
N GLY A 341 -7.87 -8.38 30.49
CA GLY A 341 -9.18 -7.85 30.86
C GLY A 341 -10.32 -8.41 30.03
N THR A 342 -11.53 -7.96 30.35
CA THR A 342 -12.76 -8.34 29.66
C THR A 342 -13.55 -7.10 29.24
N ILE A 343 -14.07 -7.07 28.01
CA ILE A 343 -14.91 -5.96 27.53
C ILE A 343 -16.20 -5.92 28.36
N LYS A 344 -16.33 -4.90 29.21
CA LYS A 344 -17.42 -4.73 30.17
C LYS A 344 -18.68 -4.15 29.51
N ASN A 345 -18.51 -3.13 28.68
CA ASN A 345 -19.61 -2.48 27.98
C ASN A 345 -19.15 -1.84 26.66
N ILE A 346 -20.11 -1.51 25.81
CA ILE A 346 -19.93 -0.73 24.58
C ILE A 346 -20.83 0.50 24.70
N LEU A 347 -20.29 1.68 24.42
CA LEU A 347 -21.03 2.94 24.46
C LEU A 347 -22.07 3.00 23.34
N ALA A 348 -23.15 3.76 23.56
CA ALA A 348 -24.27 3.89 22.61
C ALA A 348 -23.87 4.32 21.19
N ASN A 349 -22.71 4.96 21.02
CA ASN A 349 -22.20 5.35 19.70
C ASN A 349 -21.55 4.20 18.91
N GLY A 350 -21.39 3.01 19.51
CA GLY A 350 -20.81 1.83 18.87
C GLY A 350 -19.33 1.98 18.47
N LYS A 351 -18.59 2.93 19.05
CA LYS A 351 -17.20 3.27 18.64
C LYS A 351 -16.17 3.16 19.78
N ALA A 352 -16.62 2.91 21.00
CA ALA A 352 -15.78 2.84 22.19
C ALA A 352 -16.50 2.07 23.31
N GLY A 353 -15.76 1.68 24.33
CA GLY A 353 -16.27 0.95 25.48
C GLY A 353 -15.32 1.01 26.67
N PHE A 354 -15.58 0.17 27.65
CA PHE A 354 -14.70 -0.04 28.80
C PHE A 354 -14.26 -1.51 28.89
N ILE A 355 -12.98 -1.70 29.23
CA ILE A 355 -12.39 -3.00 29.56
C ILE A 355 -12.22 -3.03 31.07
N ASN A 356 -12.69 -4.09 31.71
CA ASN A 356 -12.44 -4.36 33.11
C ASN A 356 -11.18 -5.22 33.22
N GLN A 357 -10.17 -4.76 33.96
CA GLN A 357 -8.89 -5.46 34.10
C GLN A 357 -9.01 -6.62 35.09
N ASP A 358 -8.48 -7.78 34.73
CA ASP A 358 -8.73 -9.03 35.46
C ASP A 358 -8.13 -9.03 36.89
N ASP A 359 -6.99 -8.37 37.13
CA ASP A 359 -6.28 -8.42 38.42
C ASP A 359 -6.73 -7.34 39.42
N THR A 360 -6.98 -6.12 38.94
CA THR A 360 -7.32 -4.94 39.77
C THR A 360 -8.81 -4.62 39.75
N ASN A 361 -9.57 -5.19 38.81
CA ASN A 361 -10.97 -4.89 38.56
C ASN A 361 -11.22 -3.40 38.18
N GLU A 362 -10.19 -2.69 37.74
CA GLU A 362 -10.29 -1.31 37.25
C GLU A 362 -10.84 -1.25 35.83
N ASP A 363 -11.60 -0.18 35.53
CA ASP A 363 -12.19 0.04 34.22
C ASP A 363 -11.32 1.00 33.37
N PHE A 364 -10.87 0.52 32.21
CA PHE A 364 -10.12 1.29 31.24
C PHE A 364 -10.98 1.63 30.02
N TYR A 365 -11.05 2.91 29.69
CA TYR A 365 -11.68 3.34 28.44
C TYR A 365 -10.86 2.83 27.25
N PHE A 366 -11.52 2.34 26.20
CA PHE A 366 -10.86 2.04 24.93
C PHE A 366 -11.68 2.53 23.74
N SER A 367 -10.99 2.96 22.68
CA SER A 367 -11.60 3.21 21.39
C SER A 367 -11.51 1.97 20.50
N PHE A 368 -12.51 1.74 19.65
CA PHE A 368 -12.42 0.69 18.63
C PHE A 368 -11.27 0.95 17.64
N ARG A 369 -10.83 2.21 17.49
CA ARG A 369 -9.65 2.57 16.69
C ARG A 369 -8.34 2.10 17.31
N ASP A 370 -8.32 1.96 18.62
CA ASP A 370 -7.17 1.44 19.37
C ASP A 370 -7.24 -0.09 19.54
N SER A 371 -8.19 -0.75 18.87
CA SER A 371 -8.37 -2.20 18.89
C SER A 371 -7.94 -2.86 17.58
N HIS A 372 -7.29 -4.02 17.71
CA HIS A 372 -6.95 -4.92 16.62
C HIS A 372 -8.06 -5.94 16.34
N ILE A 373 -9.18 -5.90 17.07
CA ILE A 373 -10.34 -6.78 16.88
C ILE A 373 -11.22 -6.19 15.77
N LYS A 374 -11.77 -7.02 14.87
CA LYS A 374 -12.76 -6.55 13.87
C LYS A 374 -13.95 -5.95 14.62
N THR A 375 -14.44 -4.78 14.21
CA THR A 375 -15.54 -4.07 14.88
C THR A 375 -16.75 -4.98 15.13
N GLN A 376 -17.14 -5.82 14.17
CA GLN A 376 -18.25 -6.77 14.33
C GLN A 376 -18.02 -7.87 15.39
N ASN A 377 -16.76 -8.11 15.76
CA ASN A 377 -16.36 -9.13 16.72
C ASN A 377 -16.14 -8.53 18.12
N ILE A 378 -16.21 -7.21 18.27
CA ILE A 378 -16.14 -6.54 19.57
C ILE A 378 -17.50 -6.69 20.25
N LYS A 379 -17.53 -7.48 21.32
CA LYS A 379 -18.74 -7.79 22.09
C LYS A 379 -18.44 -7.77 23.57
N ILE A 380 -19.46 -7.45 24.36
CA ILE A 380 -19.41 -7.53 25.83
C ILE A 380 -19.07 -8.97 26.23
N GLY A 381 -18.19 -9.13 27.21
CA GLY A 381 -17.68 -10.42 27.68
C GLY A 381 -16.47 -10.97 26.91
N LEU A 382 -16.02 -10.30 25.84
CA LEU A 382 -14.82 -10.72 25.11
C LEU A 382 -13.57 -10.49 25.96
N LYS A 383 -12.76 -11.53 26.14
CA LYS A 383 -11.44 -11.45 26.78
C LYS A 383 -10.43 -10.77 25.86
N VAL A 384 -9.62 -9.89 26.43
CA VAL A 384 -8.66 -9.06 25.71
C VAL A 384 -7.34 -8.88 26.44
N LEU A 385 -6.28 -8.64 25.65
CA LEU A 385 -5.01 -8.09 26.09
C LEU A 385 -4.92 -6.63 25.66
N PHE A 386 -4.41 -5.75 26.52
CA PHE A 386 -4.25 -4.34 26.18
C PHE A 386 -3.05 -3.70 26.88
N LEU A 387 -2.51 -2.63 26.28
CA LEU A 387 -1.55 -1.73 26.91
C LEU A 387 -2.27 -0.49 27.45
N THR A 388 -1.63 0.24 28.35
CA THR A 388 -2.13 1.50 28.89
C THR A 388 -1.39 2.70 28.31
N LYS A 389 -2.14 3.77 28.03
CA LYS A 389 -1.59 5.08 27.61
C LYS A 389 -2.26 6.19 28.39
N ASP A 390 -1.54 7.28 28.58
CA ASP A 390 -2.11 8.52 29.08
C ASP A 390 -3.24 8.99 28.17
N SER A 391 -4.30 9.49 28.79
CA SER A 391 -5.52 9.96 28.15
C SER A 391 -6.13 11.10 28.95
N PHE A 392 -7.23 11.66 28.46
CA PHE A 392 -7.94 12.74 29.11
C PHE A 392 -9.45 12.54 28.98
N ASP A 393 -10.16 12.56 30.12
CA ASP A 393 -11.62 12.52 30.14
C ASP A 393 -12.16 13.94 29.99
N ASN A 394 -12.59 14.29 28.78
CA ASN A 394 -13.16 15.61 28.48
C ASN A 394 -14.43 15.93 29.28
N LYS A 395 -15.19 14.94 29.76
CA LYS A 395 -16.38 15.20 30.58
C LYS A 395 -16.02 15.50 32.02
N LYS A 396 -15.01 14.81 32.55
CA LYS A 396 -14.54 14.97 33.94
C LYS A 396 -13.37 15.95 34.09
N GLN A 397 -12.87 16.50 32.98
CA GLN A 397 -11.75 17.44 32.91
C GLN A 397 -10.52 16.98 33.73
N ARG A 398 -10.17 15.69 33.59
CA ARG A 398 -9.04 15.11 34.32
C ARG A 398 -8.22 14.18 33.42
N LYS A 399 -6.92 14.09 33.70
CA LYS A 399 -6.06 13.05 33.13
C LYS A 399 -6.58 11.68 33.56
N THR A 400 -6.58 10.75 32.62
CA THR A 400 -7.00 9.36 32.83
C THR A 400 -6.02 8.43 32.12
N ILE A 401 -6.15 7.14 32.38
CA ILE A 401 -5.43 6.10 31.66
C ILE A 401 -6.44 5.38 30.76
N ALA A 402 -6.09 5.20 29.49
CA ALA A 402 -6.91 4.48 28.52
C ALA A 402 -6.19 3.22 28.04
N ALA A 403 -6.97 2.19 27.72
CA ALA A 403 -6.48 1.01 27.05
C ALA A 403 -6.23 1.31 25.56
N HIS A 404 -5.12 0.82 25.05
CA HIS A 404 -4.78 0.84 23.63
C HIS A 404 -4.10 -0.47 23.21
N ASN A 405 -3.93 -0.68 21.89
CA ASN A 405 -3.40 -1.93 21.35
C ASN A 405 -4.23 -3.13 21.85
N VAL A 406 -5.56 -3.00 21.84
CA VAL A 406 -6.48 -4.01 22.40
C VAL A 406 -6.58 -5.20 21.44
N ARG A 407 -6.27 -6.39 21.92
CA ARG A 407 -6.26 -7.66 21.15
C ARG A 407 -7.23 -8.64 21.79
N GLY A 408 -7.95 -9.43 20.99
CA GLY A 408 -8.87 -10.43 21.52
C GLY A 408 -8.13 -11.73 21.81
N CYS A 409 -8.34 -12.33 22.98
CA CYS A 409 -7.75 -13.62 23.37
C CYS A 409 -8.41 -14.84 22.71
N THR A 410 -9.30 -14.62 21.74
CA THR A 410 -9.97 -15.71 21.02
C THR A 410 -9.85 -15.45 19.54
N ASP A 411 -9.17 -16.39 18.88
CA ASP A 411 -9.03 -16.42 17.43
C ASP A 411 -10.42 -16.60 16.82
N THR A 412 -10.98 -15.53 16.26
CA THR A 412 -12.20 -15.68 15.48
C THR A 412 -11.80 -16.44 14.22
N ASN A 413 -12.20 -17.73 14.16
CA ASN A 413 -12.15 -18.77 13.11
C ASN A 413 -12.34 -18.35 11.62
N SER A 414 -12.34 -17.05 11.31
CA SER A 414 -12.71 -16.45 10.03
C SER A 414 -11.54 -15.99 9.16
N ASN A 415 -10.28 -16.19 9.58
CA ASN A 415 -9.10 -15.63 8.89
C ASN A 415 -8.14 -16.68 8.28
N LEU A 416 -8.49 -17.96 8.33
CA LEU A 416 -7.67 -19.07 7.80
C LEU A 416 -8.06 -19.45 6.35
N LYS A 417 -9.01 -18.73 5.75
CA LYS A 417 -9.33 -18.80 4.32
C LYS A 417 -8.98 -17.50 3.62
#